data_AF-A0A832CD95-F1
#
_entry.id   AF-A0A832CD95-F1
#
_cell.length_a   1.000
_cell.length_b   1.000
_cell.length_c   1.000
_cell.angle_alpha   90.00
_cell.angle_beta   90.00
_cell.angle_gamma   90.00
#
_symmetry.space_group_name_H-M   'P 1'
#
loop_
_entity.id
_entity.type
_entity.pdbx_description
1 polymer ?
#
loop_
_entity_poly.entity_id
_entity_poly.type
_entity_poly.pdbx_seq_one_letter_code
_entity_poly.pdbx_strand_id
1 'polypeptide(L)'
;RRIYIDGPVGIERLKSYYGGRKRRGVRPAHFRKGSGAVIRNALQQLEQLGFVKRTSEGRVLTPAGRAYLDKIALELKAELSKTIPELKKY
;
A
#
# COMPACT_ATOMS: atom_id res chain seq x y z
N ARG A 1 -2.43 1.25 -0.43
CA ARG A 1 -2.63 1.39 -1.90
C ARG A 1 -1.41 1.01 -2.76
N ARG A 2 -0.21 0.76 -2.23
CA ARG A 2 1.00 0.54 -3.06
C ARG A 2 0.92 -0.61 -4.08
N ILE A 3 0.38 -1.77 -3.68
CA ILE A 3 0.22 -2.93 -4.57
C ILE A 3 -0.75 -2.66 -5.74
N TYR A 4 -1.70 -1.74 -5.55
CA TYR A 4 -2.62 -1.34 -6.61
C TYR A 4 -1.95 -0.50 -7.70
N ILE A 5 -0.97 0.32 -7.31
CA ILE A 5 -0.31 1.30 -8.19
C ILE A 5 0.93 0.68 -8.84
N ASP A 6 1.74 -0.03 -8.07
CA ASP A 6 3.12 -0.38 -8.45
C ASP A 6 3.28 -1.78 -9.09
N GLY A 7 2.17 -2.41 -9.49
CA GLY A 7 2.15 -3.72 -10.17
C GLY A 7 2.56 -4.89 -9.26
N PRO A 8 3.13 -6.00 -9.78
CA PRO A 8 3.60 -7.09 -8.93
C PRO A 8 4.70 -6.58 -7.98
N VAL A 9 4.41 -6.58 -6.67
CA VAL A 9 5.35 -6.06 -5.66
C VAL A 9 5.86 -7.17 -4.76
N GLY A 10 7.18 -7.21 -4.57
CA GLY A 10 7.85 -8.06 -3.60
C GLY A 10 8.04 -7.38 -2.23
N ILE A 11 8.27 -8.19 -1.19
CA ILE A 11 8.50 -7.71 0.18
C ILE A 11 9.70 -6.76 0.26
N GLU A 12 10.76 -7.01 -0.50
CA GLU A 12 11.98 -6.18 -0.46
C GLU A 12 11.74 -4.77 -1.01
N ARG A 13 10.93 -4.64 -2.07
CA ARG A 13 10.53 -3.34 -2.63
C ARG A 13 9.68 -2.56 -1.63
N LEU A 14 8.77 -3.24 -0.92
CA LEU A 14 7.98 -2.61 0.16
C LEU A 14 8.85 -2.19 1.35
N LYS A 15 9.85 -2.99 1.73
CA LYS A 15 10.78 -2.63 2.81
C LYS A 15 11.62 -1.40 2.46
N SER A 16 12.02 -1.24 1.21
CA SER A 16 12.70 -0.02 0.76
C SER A 16 11.73 1.16 0.70
N TYR A 17 10.51 0.97 0.21
CA TYR A 17 9.53 2.04 0.14
C TYR A 17 9.11 2.57 1.53
N TYR A 18 8.83 1.67 2.48
CA TYR A 18 8.52 2.02 3.87
C TYR A 18 9.76 2.11 4.77
N GLY A 19 10.95 2.10 4.17
CA GLY A 19 12.19 2.42 4.85
C GLY A 19 12.35 3.92 5.05
N GLY A 20 13.28 4.31 5.91
CA GLY A 20 13.47 5.73 6.21
C GLY A 20 14.85 6.03 6.78
N ARG A 21 15.09 7.32 7.04
CA ARG A 21 16.30 7.80 7.69
C ARG A 21 16.30 7.35 9.15
N LYS A 22 17.24 6.47 9.52
CA LYS A 22 17.39 5.97 10.89
C LYS A 22 18.47 6.75 11.62
N ARG A 23 18.13 7.33 12.77
CA ARG A 23 19.09 7.93 13.72
C ARG A 23 19.95 6.81 14.35
N ARG A 24 21.27 7.00 14.39
CA ARG A 24 22.24 6.04 14.95
C ARG A 24 23.04 6.62 16.14
N GLY A 25 22.37 7.44 16.95
CA GLY A 25 23.00 8.13 18.07
C GLY A 25 24.02 9.15 17.59
N VAL A 26 25.29 8.94 17.95
CA VAL A 26 26.44 9.82 17.65
C VAL A 26 26.85 9.77 16.17
N ARG A 27 26.66 8.63 15.50
CA ARG A 27 27.03 8.48 14.08
C ARG A 27 26.00 9.15 13.16
N PRO A 28 26.41 9.67 11.98
CA PRO A 28 25.49 10.22 10.99
C PRO A 28 24.33 9.27 10.68
N ALA A 29 23.18 9.85 10.36
CA ALA A 29 21.99 9.09 10.00
C ALA A 29 22.11 8.53 8.58
N HIS A 30 21.67 7.29 8.38
CA HIS A 30 21.59 6.67 7.06
C HIS A 30 20.21 6.07 6.85
N PHE A 31 19.88 5.85 5.59
CA PHE A 31 18.69 5.11 5.21
C PHE A 31 18.75 3.67 5.73
N ARG A 32 17.65 3.19 6.28
CA ARG A 32 17.44 1.79 6.65
C ARG A 32 16.09 1.32 6.14
N LYS A 33 16.08 0.08 5.65
CA LYS A 33 14.87 -0.62 5.21
C LYS A 33 13.90 -0.81 6.37
N GLY A 34 12.60 -0.79 6.06
CA GLY A 34 11.52 -1.06 7.00
C GLY A 34 11.50 -2.51 7.49
N SER A 35 10.67 -2.76 8.50
CA SER A 35 10.52 -4.10 9.09
C SER A 35 9.87 -5.07 8.10
N GLY A 36 10.57 -6.17 7.82
CA GLY A 36 10.05 -7.22 6.94
C GLY A 36 8.94 -8.06 7.58
N ALA A 37 8.95 -8.23 8.90
CA ALA A 37 7.96 -9.05 9.61
C ALA A 37 6.57 -8.41 9.55
N VAL A 38 6.48 -7.10 9.81
CA VAL A 38 5.21 -6.35 9.74
C VAL A 38 4.60 -6.44 8.34
N ILE A 39 5.42 -6.18 7.31
CA ILE A 39 4.98 -6.24 5.91
C ILE A 39 4.52 -7.65 5.55
N ARG A 40 5.27 -8.68 5.94
CA ARG A 40 4.92 -10.08 5.63
C ARG A 40 3.61 -10.49 6.29
N ASN A 41 3.46 -10.23 7.58
CA ASN A 41 2.26 -10.61 8.33
C ASN A 41 1.01 -9.90 7.79
N ALA A 42 1.13 -8.61 7.47
CA ALA A 42 0.04 -7.85 6.85
C ALA A 42 -0.35 -8.44 5.48
N LEU A 43 0.62 -8.83 4.65
CA LEU A 43 0.33 -9.46 3.36
C LEU A 43 -0.31 -10.84 3.52
N GLN A 44 0.14 -11.64 4.48
CA GLN A 44 -0.46 -12.95 4.75
C GLN A 44 -1.93 -12.82 5.18
N GLN A 45 -2.25 -11.85 6.04
CA GLN A 45 -3.64 -11.58 6.42
C GLN A 45 -4.48 -11.11 5.23
N LEU A 46 -3.94 -10.25 4.37
CA LEU A 46 -4.64 -9.80 3.16
C LEU A 46 -4.80 -10.91 2.10
N GLU A 47 -3.87 -11.87 2.05
CA GLU A 47 -3.99 -13.08 1.24
C GLU A 47 -5.09 -14.01 1.81
N GLN A 48 -5.18 -14.18 3.13
CA GLN A 48 -6.26 -14.94 3.78
C GLN A 48 -7.65 -14.33 3.52
N LEU A 49 -7.75 -13.01 3.48
CA LEU A 49 -8.98 -12.30 3.14
C LEU A 49 -9.30 -12.33 1.63
N GLY A 50 -8.40 -12.87 0.80
CA GLY A 50 -8.59 -12.98 -0.65
C GLY A 50 -8.43 -11.66 -1.42
N PHE A 51 -7.90 -10.61 -0.79
CA PHE A 51 -7.68 -9.30 -1.43
C PHE A 51 -6.36 -9.23 -2.20
N VAL A 52 -5.38 -10.05 -1.84
CA VAL A 52 -4.07 -10.12 -2.48
C VAL A 52 -3.82 -11.55 -2.94
N LYS A 53 -3.22 -11.71 -4.12
CA LYS A 53 -2.80 -13.00 -4.68
C LYS A 53 -1.30 -13.03 -4.89
N ARG A 54 -0.70 -14.17 -4.60
CA ARG A 54 0.71 -14.45 -4.89
C ARG A 54 0.89 -14.87 -6.36
N THR A 55 1.86 -14.26 -7.01
CA THR A 55 2.32 -14.57 -8.38
C THR A 55 3.81 -14.96 -8.31
N SER A 56 4.35 -15.58 -9.37
CA SER A 56 5.79 -15.90 -9.50
C SER A 56 6.69 -14.69 -9.27
N GLU A 57 6.30 -13.52 -9.78
CA GLU A 57 7.09 -12.28 -9.73
C GLU A 57 6.84 -11.43 -8.47
N GLY A 58 5.80 -11.73 -7.68
CA GLY A 58 5.43 -10.88 -6.55
C GLY A 58 4.03 -11.12 -6.02
N ARG A 59 3.38 -10.06 -5.54
CA ARG A 59 2.00 -10.08 -5.08
C ARG A 59 1.22 -9.04 -5.86
N VAL A 60 0.01 -9.42 -6.27
CA VAL A 60 -0.90 -8.61 -7.08
C VAL A 60 -2.24 -8.51 -6.37
N LEU A 61 -2.93 -7.39 -6.54
CA LEU A 61 -4.27 -7.21 -6.00
C LEU A 61 -5.28 -8.09 -6.75
N THR A 62 -6.22 -8.71 -6.05
CA THR A 62 -7.32 -9.45 -6.68
C THR A 62 -8.40 -8.48 -7.20
N PRO A 63 -9.28 -8.93 -8.11
CA PRO A 63 -10.44 -8.15 -8.53
C PRO A 63 -11.32 -7.71 -7.35
N ALA A 64 -11.49 -8.59 -6.34
CA ALA A 64 -12.21 -8.28 -5.12
C ALA A 64 -11.53 -7.16 -4.31
N GLY A 65 -10.21 -7.23 -4.14
CA GLY A 65 -9.44 -6.18 -3.47
C GLY A 65 -9.50 -4.84 -4.21
N ARG A 66 -9.52 -4.87 -5.55
CA ARG A 66 -9.68 -3.67 -6.39
C ARG A 66 -11.05 -3.03 -6.21
N ALA A 67 -12.11 -3.81 -6.35
CA ALA A 67 -13.49 -3.34 -6.17
C ALA A 67 -13.72 -2.73 -4.77
N TYR A 68 -13.16 -3.34 -3.73
CA TYR A 68 -13.26 -2.80 -2.37
C TYR A 68 -12.59 -1.42 -2.22
N LEU A 69 -11.38 -1.25 -2.77
CA LEU A 69 -10.69 0.04 -2.74
C LEU A 69 -11.41 1.11 -3.57
N ASP A 70 -11.93 0.73 -4.74
CA ASP A 70 -12.63 1.65 -5.63
C ASP A 70 -13.98 2.09 -5.01
N LYS A 71 -14.68 1.19 -4.28
CA LYS A 71 -15.90 1.53 -3.53
C LYS A 71 -15.64 2.57 -2.46
N ILE A 72 -14.61 2.36 -1.62
CA ILE A 72 -14.24 3.32 -0.57
C ILE A 72 -13.82 4.67 -1.19
N ALA A 73 -13.09 4.64 -2.31
CA ALA A 73 -12.70 5.85 -3.01
C ALA A 73 -13.89 6.65 -3.55
N LEU A 74 -14.93 5.96 -4.04
CA LEU A 74 -16.17 6.60 -4.50
C LEU A 74 -16.92 7.26 -3.34
N GLU A 75 -17.07 6.56 -2.21
CA GLU A 75 -17.70 7.10 -1.00
C GLU A 75 -16.99 8.36 -0.52
N LEU A 76 -15.66 8.31 -0.42
CA LEU A 76 -14.83 9.44 0.00
C LEU A 76 -14.91 10.61 -1.01
N LYS A 77 -14.97 10.34 -2.31
CA LYS A 77 -15.16 11.37 -3.34
C LYS A 77 -16.52 12.07 -3.20
N ALA A 78 -17.58 11.31 -2.92
CA ALA A 78 -18.91 11.86 -2.72
C ALA A 78 -18.94 12.81 -1.51
N GLU A 79 -18.28 12.45 -0.40
CA GLU A 79 -18.14 13.32 0.78
C GLU A 79 -17.32 14.58 0.47
N LEU A 80 -16.18 14.44 -0.19
CA LEU A 80 -15.32 15.58 -0.52
C LEU A 80 -15.98 16.54 -1.52
N SER A 81 -16.78 16.04 -2.47
CA SER A 81 -17.51 16.88 -3.43
C SER A 81 -18.56 17.80 -2.79
N LYS A 82 -19.05 17.44 -1.58
CA LYS A 82 -19.95 18.30 -0.80
C LYS A 82 -19.19 19.46 -0.14
N THR A 83 -17.92 19.23 0.18
CA THR A 83 -17.06 20.17 0.92
C THR A 83 -16.28 21.08 -0.02
N ILE A 84 -15.84 20.55 -1.16
CA ILE A 84 -15.04 21.26 -2.18
C ILE A 84 -15.77 21.13 -3.53
N PRO A 85 -16.45 22.19 -3.99
CA PRO A 85 -17.25 22.16 -5.22
C PRO A 85 -16.43 21.89 -6.50
N GLU A 86 -15.13 22.19 -6.52
CA GLU A 86 -14.26 21.99 -7.68
C GLU A 86 -14.09 20.52 -8.07
N LEU A 87 -14.29 19.60 -7.12
CA LEU A 87 -14.19 18.15 -7.34
C LEU A 87 -15.39 17.56 -8.09
N LYS A 88 -16.44 18.34 -8.40
CA LYS A 88 -17.55 17.86 -9.24
C LYS A 88 -17.18 17.74 -10.73
N LYS A 89 -16.14 18.43 -11.18
CA LYS A 89 -15.72 18.43 -12.60
C LYS A 89 -14.95 17.18 -13.02
N TYR A 90 -14.41 16.40 -12.09
CA TYR A 90 -13.53 15.24 -12.34
C TYR A 90 -13.87 14.09 -11.41
#